data_AF-A0A151EEV6-F1
#
_entry.id   AF-A0A151EEV6-F1
#
_cell.length_a   1.000
_cell.length_b   1.000
_cell.length_c   1.000
_cell.angle_alpha   90.00
_cell.angle_beta   90.00
_cell.angle_gamma   90.00
#
_symmetry.space_group_name_H-M   'P 1'
#
loop_
_entity.id
_entity.type
_entity.pdbx_description
1 polymer ?
#
loop_
_entity_poly.entity_id
_entity_poly.type
_entity_poly.pdbx_seq_one_letter_code
_entity_poly.pdbx_strand_id
1 'polypeptide(L)'
;SLKFFLEIIKKIILIFILIFILLVIVNRFMTPKKFIKYFGKKSGAKGWLVAIIGGTISTGPLFLWYPLLNDLKNHGVRTGLIATFLYNRAVKPALLPLMIFYFGLAYTIVLAVVMMIASLFQGLIVEKIVGVEK
;
A
#
# COMPACT_ATOMS: atom_id res chain seq x y z
N SER A 1 -34.26 -8.36 9.84
CA SER A 1 -35.40 -7.76 9.14
C SER A 1 -34.91 -7.04 7.89
N LEU A 2 -35.60 -7.15 6.75
CA LEU A 2 -35.23 -6.60 5.44
C LEU A 2 -34.80 -5.11 5.47
N LYS A 3 -35.36 -4.33 6.40
CA LYS A 3 -34.94 -2.94 6.68
C LYS A 3 -33.45 -2.81 7.06
N PHE A 4 -32.95 -3.71 7.90
CA PHE A 4 -31.54 -3.73 8.32
C PHE A 4 -30.60 -3.99 7.14
N PHE A 5 -30.99 -4.91 6.25
CA PHE A 5 -30.24 -5.19 5.03
C PHE A 5 -30.18 -3.98 4.09
N LEU A 6 -31.32 -3.30 3.87
CA LEU A 6 -31.39 -2.10 3.04
C LEU A 6 -30.59 -0.93 3.63
N GLU A 7 -30.59 -0.77 4.96
CA GLU A 7 -29.76 0.24 5.62
C GLU A 7 -28.27 -0.02 5.46
N ILE A 8 -27.85 -1.29 5.57
CA ILE A 8 -26.46 -1.67 5.32
C ILE A 8 -26.07 -1.38 3.87
N ILE A 9 -26.89 -1.80 2.90
CA ILE A 9 -26.64 -1.52 1.48
C ILE A 9 -26.52 -0.01 1.23
N LYS A 10 -27.41 0.81 1.81
CA LYS A 10 -27.36 2.26 1.66
C LYS A 10 -26.07 2.86 2.25
N LYS A 11 -25.64 2.40 3.42
CA LYS A 11 -24.37 2.82 4.04
C LYS A 11 -23.16 2.42 3.19
N ILE A 12 -23.16 1.19 2.67
CA ILE A 12 -22.11 0.70 1.79
C ILE A 12 -22.05 1.56 0.52
N ILE A 13 -23.16 1.77 -0.17
CA ILE A 13 -23.21 2.60 -1.39
C ILE A 13 -22.67 4.02 -1.13
N LEU A 14 -23.06 4.65 -0.01
CA LEU A 14 -22.56 5.98 0.34
C LEU A 14 -21.04 5.98 0.56
N ILE A 15 -20.51 4.97 1.22
CA ILE A 15 -19.07 4.79 1.40
C ILE A 15 -18.40 4.63 0.02
N PHE A 16 -18.93 3.78 -0.86
CA PHE A 16 -18.39 3.57 -2.21
C PHE A 16 -18.39 4.85 -3.07
N ILE A 17 -19.44 5.68 -2.98
CA ILE A 17 -19.51 6.98 -3.67
C ILE A 17 -18.41 7.91 -3.14
N LEU A 18 -18.23 7.98 -1.82
CA LEU A 18 -17.19 8.82 -1.21
C LEU A 18 -15.79 8.36 -1.63
N ILE A 19 -15.58 7.04 -1.70
CA ILE A 19 -14.34 6.43 -2.21
C ILE A 19 -14.13 6.82 -3.67
N PHE A 20 -15.15 6.73 -4.52
CA PHE A 20 -15.05 7.08 -5.93
C PHE A 20 -14.67 8.54 -6.15
N ILE A 21 -15.28 9.47 -5.39
CA ILE A 21 -14.95 10.90 -5.45
C ILE A 21 -13.49 11.13 -5.04
N LEU A 22 -13.05 10.51 -3.93
CA LEU A 22 -11.65 10.57 -3.50
C LEU A 22 -10.70 10.04 -4.58
N LEU A 23 -11.05 8.93 -5.25
CA LEU A 23 -10.26 8.37 -6.34
C LEU A 23 -10.16 9.32 -7.54
N VAL A 24 -11.25 9.99 -7.92
CA VAL A 24 -11.24 10.99 -9.00
C VAL A 24 -10.34 12.17 -8.65
N ILE A 25 -10.41 12.66 -7.41
CA ILE A 25 -9.55 13.75 -6.92
C ILE A 25 -8.09 13.31 -6.93
N VAL A 26 -7.78 12.14 -6.35
CA VAL A 26 -6.43 11.59 -6.32
C VAL A 26 -5.88 11.40 -7.74
N ASN A 27 -6.66 10.83 -8.67
CA ASN A 27 -6.21 10.63 -10.05
C ASN A 27 -5.96 11.96 -10.78
N ARG A 28 -6.79 12.98 -10.50
CA ARG A 28 -6.63 14.32 -11.09
C ARG A 28 -5.41 15.07 -10.55
N PHE A 29 -5.08 14.91 -9.27
CA PHE A 29 -4.00 15.69 -8.61
C PHE A 29 -2.68 14.92 -8.41
N MET A 30 -2.71 13.60 -8.25
CA MET A 30 -1.53 12.74 -8.16
C MET A 30 -1.17 12.21 -9.54
N THR A 31 -0.42 12.99 -10.31
CA THR A 31 0.05 12.55 -11.63
C THR A 31 1.04 11.37 -11.47
N PRO A 32 0.81 10.21 -12.13
CA PRO A 32 1.70 9.05 -12.10
C PRO A 32 3.16 9.39 -12.44
N LYS A 33 3.37 10.45 -13.23
CA LYS A 33 4.69 10.93 -13.69
C LYS A 33 5.71 11.17 -12.57
N LYS A 34 5.30 11.62 -11.37
CA LYS A 34 6.24 11.82 -10.25
C LYS A 34 6.64 10.51 -9.56
N PHE A 35 5.75 9.51 -9.54
CA PHE A 35 6.01 8.20 -8.96
C PHE A 35 6.76 7.28 -9.94
N ILE A 36 6.45 7.30 -11.24
CA ILE A 36 7.09 6.46 -12.26
C ILE A 36 8.62 6.67 -12.31
N LYS A 37 9.11 7.89 -12.03
CA LYS A 37 10.55 8.19 -11.98
C LYS A 37 11.31 7.36 -10.93
N TYR A 38 10.65 6.94 -9.85
CA TYR A 38 11.25 6.17 -8.74
C TYR A 38 10.76 4.70 -8.68
N PHE A 39 9.72 4.35 -9.44
CA PHE A 39 9.10 3.03 -9.44
C PHE A 39 9.17 2.27 -10.78
N GLY A 40 9.63 2.88 -11.88
CA GLY A 40 9.65 2.24 -13.21
C GLY A 40 10.60 1.02 -13.34
N LYS A 41 10.54 0.30 -14.47
CA LYS A 41 11.30 -0.95 -14.76
C LYS A 41 12.81 -0.90 -14.44
N LYS A 42 13.44 0.28 -14.50
CA LYS A 42 14.87 0.49 -14.17
C LYS A 42 15.13 0.83 -12.69
N SER A 43 14.12 0.76 -11.83
CA SER A 43 14.26 0.98 -10.40
C SER A 43 14.98 -0.22 -9.80
N GLY A 44 16.32 -0.14 -9.77
CA GLY A 44 17.17 -1.07 -9.04
C GLY A 44 16.92 -0.97 -7.52
N ALA A 45 17.98 -1.09 -6.71
CA ALA A 45 17.86 -1.04 -5.25
C ALA A 45 17.10 0.19 -4.70
N LYS A 46 17.16 1.33 -5.40
CA LYS A 46 16.43 2.56 -5.04
C LYS A 46 14.90 2.38 -5.06
N GLY A 47 14.35 1.56 -5.96
CA GLY A 47 12.91 1.32 -6.04
C GLY A 47 12.36 0.60 -4.82
N TRP A 48 13.11 -0.39 -4.32
CA TRP A 48 12.75 -1.16 -3.13
C TRP A 48 12.74 -0.30 -1.88
N LEU A 49 13.74 0.57 -1.73
CA LEU A 49 13.80 1.52 -0.62
C LEU A 49 12.61 2.50 -0.66
N VAL A 50 12.24 3.00 -1.84
CA VAL A 50 11.05 3.86 -2.00
C VAL A 50 9.76 3.09 -1.73
N ALA A 51 9.65 1.82 -2.12
CA ALA A 51 8.50 0.98 -1.81
C ALA A 51 8.35 0.72 -0.30
N ILE A 52 9.47 0.49 0.41
CA ILE A 52 9.48 0.32 1.86
C ILE A 52 9.02 1.60 2.56
N ILE A 53 9.70 2.72 2.27
CA ILE A 53 9.40 4.00 2.93
C ILE A 53 7.99 4.44 2.58
N GLY A 54 7.64 4.38 1.28
CA GLY A 54 6.31 4.71 0.79
C GLY A 54 5.22 3.87 1.46
N GLY A 55 5.41 2.55 1.56
CA GLY A 55 4.48 1.65 2.23
C GLY A 55 4.31 2.02 3.71
N THR A 56 5.42 2.23 4.41
CA THR A 56 5.43 2.57 5.85
C THR A 56 4.73 3.90 6.16
N ILE A 57 4.99 4.95 5.38
CA ILE A 57 4.39 6.28 5.61
C ILE A 57 2.98 6.39 5.03
N SER A 58 2.59 5.48 4.14
CA SER A 58 1.30 5.56 3.48
C SER A 58 0.18 5.26 4.49
N THR A 59 -0.71 6.23 4.68
CA THR A 59 -1.83 6.15 5.63
C THR A 59 -3.14 5.83 4.90
N GLY A 60 -4.24 5.82 5.64
CA GLY A 60 -5.59 5.60 5.11
C GLY A 60 -5.97 4.14 4.87
N PRO A 61 -7.20 3.87 4.39
CA PRO A 61 -7.65 2.52 4.06
C PRO A 61 -6.89 1.90 2.88
N LEU A 62 -6.66 0.58 2.92
CA LEU A 62 -5.91 -0.15 1.90
C LEU A 62 -6.52 0.00 0.49
N PHE A 63 -7.86 0.00 0.39
CA PHE A 63 -8.56 0.07 -0.89
C PHE A 63 -8.29 1.36 -1.68
N LEU A 64 -7.90 2.46 -1.03
CA LEU A 64 -7.56 3.72 -1.71
C LEU A 64 -6.28 3.59 -2.54
N TRP A 65 -5.40 2.66 -2.18
CA TRP A 65 -4.12 2.46 -2.83
C TRP A 65 -4.22 1.53 -4.04
N TYR A 66 -5.26 0.69 -4.13
CA TYR A 66 -5.40 -0.27 -5.23
C TYR A 66 -5.46 0.39 -6.61
N PRO A 67 -6.22 1.48 -6.83
CA PRO A 67 -6.25 2.12 -8.15
C PRO A 67 -4.91 2.75 -8.51
N LEU A 68 -4.24 3.42 -7.57
CA LEU A 68 -2.91 3.98 -7.79
C LEU A 68 -1.89 2.89 -8.13
N LEU A 69 -1.89 1.78 -7.39
CA LEU A 69 -0.97 0.67 -7.61
C LEU A 69 -1.27 -0.06 -8.92
N ASN A 70 -2.55 -0.15 -9.32
CA ASN A 70 -2.96 -0.67 -10.62
C ASN A 70 -2.47 0.22 -11.76
N ASP A 71 -2.60 1.54 -11.64
CA ASP A 71 -2.05 2.47 -12.62
C ASP A 71 -0.54 2.35 -12.72
N LEU A 72 0.17 2.24 -11.59
CA LEU A 72 1.61 2.00 -11.56
C LEU A 72 1.97 0.67 -12.25
N LYS A 73 1.23 -0.41 -11.97
CA LYS A 73 1.39 -1.71 -12.65
C LYS A 73 1.25 -1.55 -14.16
N ASN A 74 0.21 -0.86 -14.63
CA ASN A 74 -0.06 -0.62 -16.05
C ASN A 74 1.02 0.24 -16.72
N HIS A 75 1.72 1.08 -15.95
CA HIS A 75 2.88 1.85 -16.41
C HIS A 75 4.21 1.08 -16.27
N GLY A 76 4.17 -0.24 -16.02
CA GLY A 76 5.34 -1.11 -16.01
C GLY A 76 6.13 -1.09 -14.70
N VAL A 77 5.55 -0.66 -13.58
CA VAL A 77 6.15 -0.84 -12.26
C VAL A 77 6.20 -2.33 -11.93
N ARG A 78 7.32 -2.77 -11.36
CA ARG A 78 7.54 -4.18 -10.97
C ARG A 78 6.51 -4.62 -9.93
N THR A 79 5.89 -5.77 -10.14
CA THR A 79 4.89 -6.33 -9.22
C THR A 79 5.46 -6.58 -7.82
N GLY A 80 6.75 -6.89 -7.71
CA GLY A 80 7.43 -7.00 -6.40
C GLY A 80 7.50 -5.70 -5.62
N LEU A 81 7.69 -4.55 -6.30
CA LEU A 81 7.68 -3.25 -5.64
C LEU A 81 6.28 -2.89 -5.13
N ILE A 82 5.26 -3.23 -5.91
CA ILE A 82 3.85 -3.05 -5.52
C ILE A 82 3.53 -3.92 -4.28
N ALA A 83 3.94 -5.18 -4.29
CA ALA A 83 3.70 -6.08 -3.17
C ALA A 83 4.47 -5.64 -1.91
N THR A 84 5.75 -5.23 -2.06
CA THR A 84 6.54 -4.67 -0.95
C THR A 84 5.85 -3.45 -0.34
N PHE A 85 5.38 -2.53 -1.17
CA PHE A 85 4.64 -1.35 -0.71
C PHE A 85 3.40 -1.75 0.09
N LEU A 86 2.62 -2.72 -0.40
CA LEU A 86 1.40 -3.20 0.26
C LEU A 86 1.68 -3.87 1.60
N TYR A 87 2.71 -4.73 1.69
CA TYR A 87 3.04 -5.40 2.94
C TYR A 87 3.64 -4.46 3.97
N ASN A 88 4.44 -3.48 3.56
CA ASN A 88 5.07 -2.57 4.51
C ASN A 88 4.10 -1.56 5.15
N ARG A 89 2.89 -1.41 4.58
CA ARG A 89 1.76 -0.71 5.23
C ARG A 89 1.30 -1.34 6.54
N ALA A 90 1.73 -2.56 6.85
CA ALA A 90 1.48 -3.18 8.15
C ALA A 90 2.15 -2.39 9.28
N VAL A 91 3.29 -1.74 9.00
CA VAL A 91 3.92 -0.80 9.92
C VAL A 91 3.10 0.48 9.91
N LYS A 92 2.38 0.76 11.00
CA LYS A 92 1.56 1.97 11.16
C LYS A 92 2.25 2.97 12.09
N PRO A 93 2.93 4.00 11.56
CA PRO A 93 3.66 4.97 12.39
C PRO A 93 2.82 5.61 13.48
N ALA A 94 1.55 5.93 13.18
CA ALA A 94 0.60 6.51 14.12
C ALA A 94 0.30 5.61 15.33
N LEU A 95 0.49 4.30 15.22
CA LEU A 95 0.25 3.33 16.30
C LEU A 95 1.53 2.91 17.02
N LEU A 96 2.71 3.36 16.57
CA LEU A 96 3.98 3.03 17.23
C LEU A 96 4.04 3.51 18.68
N PRO A 97 3.58 4.72 19.07
CA PRO A 97 3.59 5.13 20.48
C PRO A 97 2.76 4.19 21.36
N LEU A 98 1.61 3.72 20.85
CA LEU A 98 0.76 2.77 21.56
C LEU A 98 1.44 1.40 21.69
N MET A 99 2.10 0.94 20.63
CA MET A 99 2.85 -0.32 20.65
C MET A 99 4.04 -0.25 21.61
N ILE A 100 4.76 0.89 21.67
CA ILE A 100 5.83 1.13 22.64
C ILE A 100 5.28 1.10 24.07
N PHE A 101 4.13 1.72 24.30
CA PHE A 101 3.50 1.75 25.63
C PHE A 101 3.17 0.34 26.13
N TYR A 102 2.60 -0.53 25.28
CA TYR A 102 2.20 -1.88 25.69
C TYR A 102 3.31 -2.92 25.65
N PHE A 103 4.22 -2.85 24.67
CA PHE A 103 5.20 -3.92 24.39
C PHE A 103 6.66 -3.49 24.57
N GLY A 104 6.90 -2.21 24.83
CA GLY A 104 8.23 -1.64 24.97
C GLY A 104 8.89 -1.27 23.63
N LEU A 105 9.95 -0.45 23.76
CA LEU A 105 10.68 0.10 22.61
C LEU A 105 11.43 -0.98 21.82
N ALA A 106 12.14 -1.87 22.52
CA ALA A 106 12.94 -2.92 21.88
C ALA A 106 12.07 -3.83 21.00
N TYR A 107 10.94 -4.31 21.53
CA TYR A 107 9.98 -5.11 20.77
C TYR A 107 9.47 -4.35 19.54
N THR A 108 9.09 -3.09 19.72
CA THR A 108 8.52 -2.27 18.65
C THR A 108 9.49 -2.09 17.48
N ILE A 109 10.75 -1.77 17.78
CA ILE A 109 11.79 -1.59 16.75
C ILE A 109 12.09 -2.91 16.04
N VAL A 110 12.28 -3.99 16.80
CA VAL A 110 12.57 -5.31 16.22
C VAL A 110 11.44 -5.76 15.30
N LEU A 111 10.18 -5.66 15.76
CA LEU A 111 9.03 -6.04 14.95
C LEU A 111 8.92 -5.18 13.69
N ALA A 112 9.11 -3.86 13.78
CA ALA A 112 9.07 -2.96 12.62
C ALA A 112 10.12 -3.35 11.58
N VAL A 113 11.36 -3.59 12.01
CA VAL A 113 12.46 -3.99 11.11
C VAL A 113 12.20 -5.37 10.49
N VAL A 114 11.74 -6.35 11.29
CA VAL A 114 11.39 -7.68 10.78
C VAL A 114 10.28 -7.60 9.74
N MET A 115 9.23 -6.80 9.97
CA MET A 115 8.15 -6.59 8.98
C MET A 115 8.68 -5.94 7.70
N MET A 116 9.54 -4.93 7.80
CA MET A 116 10.16 -4.30 6.64
C MET A 116 10.99 -5.29 5.82
N ILE A 117 11.81 -6.11 6.48
CA ILE A 117 12.63 -7.14 5.83
C ILE A 117 11.73 -8.22 5.20
N ALA A 118 10.73 -8.72 5.92
CA ALA A 118 9.79 -9.70 5.41
C ALA A 118 9.04 -9.20 4.16
N SER A 119 8.68 -7.90 4.13
CA SER A 119 8.03 -7.29 2.97
C SER A 119 8.88 -7.36 1.69
N LEU A 120 10.21 -7.28 1.81
CA LEU A 120 11.13 -7.46 0.68
C LEU A 120 11.06 -8.88 0.15
N PHE A 121 11.13 -9.89 1.03
CA PHE A 121 11.04 -11.29 0.64
C PHE A 121 9.70 -11.60 -0.03
N GLN A 122 8.60 -11.10 0.54
CA GLN A 122 7.28 -11.23 -0.06
C GLN A 122 7.21 -10.57 -1.44
N GLY A 123 7.77 -9.38 -1.60
CA GLY A 123 7.88 -8.70 -2.87
C GLY A 123 8.66 -9.51 -3.91
N LEU A 124 9.80 -10.07 -3.53
CA LEU A 124 10.63 -10.91 -4.40
C LEU A 124 9.90 -12.20 -4.81
N ILE A 125 9.17 -12.83 -3.88
CA ILE A 125 8.35 -14.02 -4.16
C ILE A 125 7.26 -13.68 -5.17
N VAL A 126 6.50 -12.60 -4.91
CA VAL A 126 5.44 -12.14 -5.82
C VAL A 126 5.99 -11.80 -7.19
N GLU A 127 7.13 -11.12 -7.26
CA GLU A 127 7.78 -10.82 -8.53
C GLU A 127 8.23 -12.07 -9.27
N LYS A 128 8.77 -13.07 -8.57
CA LYS A 128 9.21 -14.31 -9.21
C LYS A 128 8.04 -15.13 -9.74
N ILE A 129 6.91 -15.16 -9.02
CA ILE A 129 5.72 -15.94 -9.40
C ILE A 129 4.93 -15.22 -10.50
N VAL A 130 4.72 -13.91 -10.36
CA VAL A 130 3.86 -13.13 -11.25
C VAL A 130 4.64 -12.49 -12.39
N GLY A 131 5.92 -12.19 -12.20
CA GLY A 131 6.79 -11.50 -13.17
C GLY A 131 7.21 -12.34 -14.38
N VAL A 132 6.46 -13.40 -14.70
CA VAL A 132 6.60 -14.20 -15.91
C VAL A 132 5.66 -13.71 -17.04
N GLU A 133 4.67 -12.87 -16.74
CA GLU A 133 3.84 -12.27 -17.80
C GLU A 133 4.48 -10.98 -18.33
N LYS A 134 5.09 -11.12 -19.52
CA LYS A 134 5.76 -10.10 -20.32
C LYS A 134 4.84 -8.97 -20.75
#